data_AF-A0A957TCK3-F1
#
_entry.id   AF-A0A957TCK3-F1
#
_cell.length_a   1.000
_cell.length_b   1.000
_cell.length_c   1.000
_cell.angle_alpha   90.00
_cell.angle_beta   90.00
_cell.angle_gamma   90.00
#
_symmetry.space_group_name_H-M   'P 1'
#
loop_
_entity.id
_entity.type
_entity.pdbx_description
1 polymer ?
#
loop_
_entity_poly.entity_id
_entity_poly.type
_entity_poly.pdbx_seq_one_letter_code
_entity_poly.pdbx_strand_id
1 'polypeptide(L)'
;MNISTSLRELFRTPGISDKLNHFQSLFDASELNVDLALALLKVIHAELIRDQERDGALYKRYAQLIESLNHRSPEVLSDVINAWNKSRGRQEPEWLSDGTVK
;
A
#
# COMPACT_ATOMS: atom_id res chain seq x y z
N MET A 1 -1.31 4.08 -36.79
CA MET A 1 -0.94 4.13 -35.36
C MET A 1 -1.79 5.20 -34.68
N ASN A 2 -2.79 4.81 -33.90
CA ASN A 2 -3.72 5.74 -33.25
C ASN A 2 -3.12 6.32 -31.96
N ILE A 3 -2.44 7.46 -32.08
CA ILE A 3 -1.86 8.24 -30.98
C ILE A 3 -2.91 8.55 -29.88
N SER A 4 -4.18 8.70 -30.28
CA SER A 4 -5.29 8.97 -29.36
C SER A 4 -5.57 7.85 -28.36
N THR A 5 -5.28 6.58 -28.69
CA THR A 5 -5.51 5.46 -27.76
C THR A 5 -4.41 5.43 -26.71
N SER A 6 -3.17 5.67 -27.13
CA SER A 6 -1.99 5.69 -26.26
C SER A 6 -2.02 6.85 -25.24
N LEU A 7 -2.49 8.04 -25.64
CA LEU A 7 -2.65 9.16 -24.71
C LEU A 7 -3.69 8.89 -23.62
N ARG A 8 -4.78 8.18 -23.92
CA ARG A 8 -5.79 7.81 -22.90
C ARG A 8 -5.24 6.84 -21.86
N GLU A 9 -4.28 5.99 -22.23
CA GLU A 9 -3.65 5.08 -21.27
C GLU A 9 -2.75 5.80 -20.27
N LEU A 10 -2.15 6.93 -20.63
CA LEU A 10 -1.29 7.72 -19.73
C LEU A 10 -2.07 8.40 -18.59
N PHE A 11 -3.35 8.69 -18.80
CA PHE A 11 -4.20 9.38 -17.82
C PHE A 11 -5.24 8.47 -17.18
N ARG A 12 -5.14 7.15 -17.36
CA ARG A 12 -6.04 6.21 -16.70
C ARG A 12 -5.69 6.10 -15.22
N THR A 13 -6.71 6.00 -14.36
CA THR A 13 -6.49 5.66 -12.95
C THR A 13 -5.96 4.23 -12.87
N PRO A 14 -4.77 3.99 -12.27
CA PRO A 14 -4.19 2.65 -12.21
C PRO A 14 -5.04 1.74 -11.31
N GLY A 15 -5.30 0.52 -11.79
CA GLY A 15 -5.99 -0.51 -11.02
C GLY A 15 -5.09 -1.17 -9.97
N ILE A 16 -5.66 -2.02 -9.12
CA ILE A 16 -4.92 -2.78 -8.11
C ILE A 16 -3.77 -3.59 -8.74
N SER A 17 -4.02 -4.22 -9.89
CA SER A 17 -3.00 -4.98 -10.62
C SER A 17 -1.83 -4.11 -11.10
N ASP A 18 -2.08 -2.90 -11.59
CA ASP A 18 -1.03 -1.95 -11.99
C ASP A 18 -0.17 -1.54 -10.79
N LYS A 19 -0.81 -1.29 -9.64
CA LYS A 19 -0.12 -0.93 -8.39
C LYS A 19 0.73 -2.08 -7.84
N LEU A 20 0.22 -3.32 -7.90
CA LEU A 20 0.99 -4.52 -7.54
C LEU A 20 2.19 -4.72 -8.47
N ASN A 21 2.02 -4.50 -9.77
CA ASN A 21 3.13 -4.54 -10.74
C ASN A 21 4.19 -3.49 -10.43
N HIS A 22 3.76 -2.27 -10.12
CA HIS A 22 4.67 -1.18 -9.78
C HIS A 22 5.47 -1.48 -8.50
N PHE A 23 4.80 -1.97 -7.45
CA PHE A 23 5.46 -2.40 -6.22
C PHE A 23 6.50 -3.49 -6.48
N GLN A 24 6.13 -4.53 -7.24
CA GLN A 24 7.04 -5.62 -7.61
C GLN A 24 8.26 -5.09 -8.37
N SER A 25 8.05 -4.19 -9.33
CA SER A 25 9.15 -3.60 -10.12
C SER A 25 10.14 -2.84 -9.24
N LEU A 26 9.65 -2.03 -8.29
CA LEU A 26 10.52 -1.30 -7.35
C LEU A 26 11.26 -2.25 -6.41
N PHE A 27 10.58 -3.30 -5.96
CA PHE A 27 11.16 -4.31 -5.10
C PHE A 27 12.26 -5.12 -5.80
N ASP A 28 12.06 -5.47 -7.06
CA ASP A 28 13.06 -6.18 -7.86
C ASP A 28 14.25 -5.29 -8.22
N ALA A 29 14.01 -3.99 -8.45
CA ALA A 29 15.05 -2.99 -8.64
C ALA A 29 15.79 -2.60 -7.35
N SER A 30 15.36 -3.07 -6.18
CA SER A 30 15.88 -2.65 -4.86
C SER A 30 15.76 -1.14 -4.61
N GLU A 31 14.75 -0.50 -5.21
CA GLU A 31 14.44 0.93 -5.07
C GLU A 31 13.34 1.19 -4.04
N LEU A 32 12.93 0.15 -3.32
CA LEU A 32 11.87 0.21 -2.32
C LEU A 32 12.42 0.70 -0.98
N ASN A 33 12.17 1.97 -0.64
CA ASN A 33 12.39 2.49 0.71
C ASN A 33 11.14 2.33 1.60
N VAL A 34 11.31 2.50 2.91
CA VAL A 34 10.26 2.29 3.92
C VAL A 34 9.02 3.16 3.67
N ASP A 35 9.19 4.45 3.39
CA ASP A 35 8.07 5.38 3.20
C ASP A 35 7.26 5.04 1.94
N LEU A 36 7.96 4.71 0.85
CA LEU A 36 7.34 4.32 -0.41
C LEU A 36 6.62 2.97 -0.29
N ALA A 37 7.26 2.01 0.38
CA ALA A 37 6.66 0.71 0.67
C ALA A 37 5.38 0.87 1.50
N LEU A 38 5.44 1.67 2.57
CA LEU A 38 4.30 1.96 3.43
C LEU A 38 3.15 2.62 2.67
N ALA A 39 3.44 3.64 1.86
CA ALA A 39 2.44 4.37 1.09
C ALA A 39 1.73 3.45 0.09
N LEU A 40 2.50 2.68 -0.69
CA LEU A 40 1.94 1.76 -1.69
C LEU A 40 1.13 0.64 -1.04
N LEU A 41 1.65 0.00 0.01
CA LEU A 41 0.94 -1.08 0.69
C LEU A 41 -0.35 -0.59 1.35
N LYS A 42 -0.39 0.65 1.89
CA LYS A 42 -1.62 1.26 2.42
C LYS A 42 -2.69 1.39 1.35
N VAL A 43 -2.34 1.93 0.18
CA VAL A 43 -3.30 2.12 -0.92
C VAL A 43 -3.78 0.77 -1.45
N ILE A 44 -2.86 -0.16 -1.72
CA ILE A 44 -3.18 -1.49 -2.24
C ILE A 44 -4.09 -2.25 -1.27
N HIS A 45 -3.75 -2.25 0.02
CA HIS A 45 -4.54 -2.96 1.03
C HIS A 45 -5.94 -2.34 1.21
N ALA A 46 -6.06 -1.01 1.21
CA ALA A 46 -7.35 -0.34 1.33
C ALA A 46 -8.28 -0.65 0.15
N GLU A 47 -7.74 -0.65 -1.08
CA GLU A 47 -8.50 -1.03 -2.27
C GLU A 47 -8.87 -2.52 -2.28
N LEU A 48 -7.96 -3.41 -1.87
CA LEU A 48 -8.22 -4.84 -1.76
C LEU A 48 -9.31 -5.17 -0.73
N ILE A 49 -9.35 -4.47 0.41
CA ILE A 49 -10.43 -4.66 1.41
C ILE A 49 -11.76 -4.18 0.85
N ARG A 50 -11.78 -3.02 0.20
CA ARG A 50 -13.02 -2.46 -0.36
C ARG A 50 -13.62 -3.37 -1.43
N ASP A 51 -12.77 -4.01 -2.23
CA ASP A 51 -13.17 -4.84 -3.37
C ASP A 51 -12.96 -6.35 -3.09
N GLN A 52 -12.86 -6.76 -1.82
CA GLN A 52 -12.42 -8.10 -1.37
C GLN A 52 -13.25 -9.26 -1.94
N GLU A 53 -14.54 -9.05 -2.18
CA GLU A 53 -15.43 -10.07 -2.76
C GLU A 53 -15.21 -10.30 -4.26
N ARG A 54 -14.48 -9.41 -4.96
CA ARG A 54 -14.40 -9.43 -6.43
C ARG A 54 -13.17 -10.13 -6.99
N ASP A 55 -12.06 -10.21 -6.25
CA ASP A 55 -10.83 -10.77 -6.83
C ASP A 55 -9.85 -11.38 -5.81
N GLY A 56 -10.11 -12.64 -5.45
CA GLY A 56 -9.23 -13.43 -4.57
C GLY A 56 -7.85 -13.70 -5.17
N ALA A 57 -7.68 -13.63 -6.50
CA ALA A 57 -6.38 -13.82 -7.13
C ALA A 57 -5.46 -12.61 -6.87
N LEU A 58 -6.00 -11.40 -6.90
CA LEU A 58 -5.25 -10.19 -6.54
C LEU A 58 -4.85 -10.19 -5.06
N TYR A 59 -5.75 -10.62 -4.16
CA TYR A 59 -5.41 -10.74 -2.74
C TYR A 59 -4.30 -11.78 -2.50
N LYS A 60 -4.37 -12.94 -3.17
CA LYS A 60 -3.31 -13.95 -3.11
C LYS A 60 -1.96 -13.38 -3.59
N ARG A 61 -1.96 -12.65 -4.71
CA ARG A 61 -0.75 -12.02 -5.24
C ARG A 61 -0.17 -10.99 -4.27
N TYR A 62 -1.01 -10.19 -3.63
CA TYR A 62 -0.61 -9.27 -2.57
C TYR A 62 0.05 -10.00 -1.40
N ALA A 63 -0.53 -11.10 -0.93
CA ALA A 63 0.06 -11.88 0.16
C ALA A 63 1.45 -12.45 -0.20
N GLN A 64 1.63 -12.93 -1.44
CA GLN A 64 2.91 -13.43 -1.93
C GLN A 64 3.99 -12.33 -2.00
N LEU A 65 3.59 -11.09 -2.32
CA LEU A 65 4.48 -9.93 -2.30
C LEU A 65 4.96 -9.60 -0.88
N ILE A 66 4.04 -9.61 0.10
CA ILE A 66 4.38 -9.42 1.51
C ILE A 66 5.33 -10.52 2.01
N GLU A 67 5.07 -11.77 1.64
CA GLU A 67 5.95 -12.90 1.98
C GLU A 67 7.35 -12.72 1.37
N SER A 68 7.41 -12.30 0.11
CA SER A 68 8.69 -12.01 -0.57
C SER A 68 9.46 -10.88 0.11
N LEU A 69 8.75 -9.82 0.51
CA LEU A 69 9.33 -8.71 1.26
C LEU A 69 9.86 -9.16 2.62
N ASN A 70 9.12 -10.01 3.33
CA ASN A 70 9.55 -10.58 4.60
C ASN A 70 10.85 -11.40 4.46
N HIS A 71 10.99 -12.13 3.34
CA HIS A 71 12.14 -13.00 3.13
C HIS A 71 13.39 -12.23 2.67
N ARG A 72 13.24 -11.28 1.73
CA ARG A 72 14.38 -10.56 1.13
C ARG A 72 14.73 -9.25 1.85
N SER A 73 13.77 -8.62 2.52
CA SER A 73 13.96 -7.32 3.17
C SER A 73 13.16 -7.23 4.48
N PRO A 74 13.44 -8.12 5.46
CA PRO A 74 12.71 -8.18 6.73
C PRO A 74 12.74 -6.86 7.51
N GLU A 75 13.85 -6.13 7.45
CA GLU A 75 14.03 -4.81 8.09
C GLU A 75 12.99 -3.80 7.55
N VAL A 76 12.86 -3.72 6.23
CA VAL A 76 11.89 -2.82 5.57
C VAL A 76 10.46 -3.20 5.93
N LEU A 77 10.14 -4.50 5.94
CA LEU A 77 8.81 -4.94 6.34
C LEU A 77 8.52 -4.61 7.82
N SER A 78 9.49 -4.84 8.71
CA SER A 78 9.39 -4.50 10.13
C SER A 78 9.10 -3.02 10.32
N ASP A 79 9.86 -2.15 9.65
CA ASP A 79 9.68 -0.70 9.72
C ASP A 79 8.34 -0.24 9.15
N VAL A 80 7.91 -0.83 8.03
CA VAL A 80 6.58 -0.60 7.45
C VAL A 80 5.48 -0.97 8.44
N ILE A 81 5.55 -2.16 9.06
CA ILE A 81 4.57 -2.61 10.05
C ILE A 81 4.56 -1.67 11.26
N ASN A 82 5.72 -1.28 11.76
CA ASN A 82 5.85 -0.35 12.88
C ASN A 82 5.23 1.01 12.57
N ALA A 83 5.54 1.57 11.39
CA ALA A 83 4.98 2.83 10.94
C ALA A 83 3.46 2.74 10.71
N TRP A 84 2.99 1.61 10.17
CA TRP A 84 1.57 1.34 10.00
C TRP A 84 0.83 1.32 11.34
N ASN A 85 1.35 0.58 12.33
CA ASN A 85 0.75 0.46 13.66
C ASN A 85 0.74 1.80 14.40
N LYS A 86 1.83 2.59 14.30
CA LYS A 86 1.88 3.96 14.84
C LYS A 86 0.79 4.86 14.24
N SER A 87 0.50 4.70 12.95
CA SER A 87 -0.58 5.48 12.31
C SER A 87 -1.99 5.06 12.73
N ARG A 88 -2.18 3.81 13.17
CA ARG A 88 -3.46 3.33 13.72
C ARG A 88 -3.65 3.71 15.19
N GLY A 89 -2.58 3.76 15.98
CA GLY A 89 -2.62 4.18 17.38
C GLY A 89 -2.83 5.69 17.57
N ARG A 90 -2.61 6.51 16.54
CA ARG A 90 -2.82 7.97 16.58
C ARG A 90 -4.28 8.37 16.31
N GLN A 91 -5.24 7.56 16.78
CA GLN A 91 -6.68 7.85 16.80
C GLN A 91 -7.19 8.17 18.21
N GLU A 92 -6.36 8.74 19.09
CA GLU A 92 -6.89 9.49 20.24
C GLU A 92 -7.00 10.97 19.84
N PRO A 93 -8.23 11.51 19.76
CA PRO A 93 -8.39 12.95 19.65
C PRO A 93 -7.89 13.60 20.95
N GLU A 94 -6.90 14.48 20.81
CA GLU A 94 -6.27 15.27 21.88
C GLU A 94 -7.26 16.17 22.66
N TRP A 95 -8.53 16.24 22.26
CA TRP A 95 -9.58 17.01 22.94
C TRP A 95 -10.35 16.22 24.02
N LEU A 96 -10.06 14.93 24.22
CA LEU A 96 -10.67 14.12 25.29
C LEU A 96 -9.93 14.20 26.64
N SER A 97 -8.79 14.90 26.72
CA SER A 97 -7.95 14.92 27.93
C SER A 97 -8.04 16.17 28.78
N ASP A 98 -8.84 17.18 28.43
CA ASP A 98 -9.00 18.37 29.28
C ASP A 98 -10.45 18.76 29.51
N GLY A 99 -11.21 17.79 30.02
CA GLY A 99 -12.40 18.07 30.80
C GLY A 99 -12.04 18.71 32.13
N THR A 100 -11.75 20.02 32.11
CA THR A 100 -11.81 20.86 33.31
C THR A 100 -12.97 21.84 33.15
N VAL A 101 -14.18 21.36 33.40
CA VAL A 101 -15.31 22.24 33.75
C VAL A 101 -15.05 22.74 35.17
N LYS A 102 -14.80 24.04 35.31
CA LYS A 102 -14.83 24.74 36.59
C LYS A 102 -15.91 25.82 36.53
#